data_AF-A0A369CEZ2-F1
#
_entry.id   AF-A0A369CEZ2-F1
#
_cell.length_a   1.000
_cell.length_b   1.000
_cell.length_c   1.000
_cell.angle_alpha   90.00
_cell.angle_beta   90.00
_cell.angle_gamma   90.00
#
_symmetry.space_group_name_H-M   'P 1'
#
loop_
_entity.id
_entity.type
_entity.pdbx_description
1 polymer ?
#
loop_
_entity_poly.entity_id
_entity_poly.type
_entity_poly.pdbx_seq_one_letter_code
_entity_poly.pdbx_strand_id
1 'polypeptide(L)'
;MKIVDVALATAAAPVYFPLARNDRGVFADGGLVGNAPGLFGLHEVKTFLAPKQDALVRVLAIGTMTIGATVRGGASLDRGFGKWRGGLFDLVISAQESSVDYMLRQALGNNYFQIDDKATPDQSKDVKALDRVSIGATNTLKDRGNHAAQRALGDPLFHPFRAHQAGAPIFYHGPNKNVPEATC
;
A
#
# COMPACT_ATOMS: atom_id res chain seq x y z
N MET A 1 -13.29 19.89 -1.40
CA MET A 1 -13.25 18.41 -1.36
C MET A 1 -13.01 17.94 0.07
N LYS A 2 -13.85 17.05 0.60
CA LYS A 2 -13.72 16.54 1.97
C LYS A 2 -12.80 15.33 1.99
N ILE A 3 -12.17 15.05 3.13
CA ILE A 3 -11.29 13.86 3.30
C ILE A 3 -12.08 12.56 3.07
N VAL A 4 -13.35 12.53 3.46
CA VAL A 4 -14.23 11.37 3.23
C VAL A 4 -14.41 11.06 1.75
N ASP A 5 -14.45 12.06 0.87
CA ASP A 5 -14.59 11.86 -0.58
C ASP A 5 -13.34 11.20 -1.16
N VAL A 6 -12.16 11.53 -0.62
CA VAL A 6 -10.88 10.92 -1.01
C VAL A 6 -10.81 9.48 -0.53
N ALA A 7 -11.22 9.22 0.71
CA ALA A 7 -11.24 7.88 1.28
C ALA A 7 -12.20 6.94 0.54
N LEU A 8 -13.40 7.43 0.17
CA LEU A 8 -14.35 6.66 -0.63
C LEU A 8 -13.83 6.40 -2.04
N ALA A 9 -13.20 7.39 -2.67
CA ALA A 9 -12.65 7.23 -4.02
C ALA A 9 -11.53 6.19 -4.08
N THR A 10 -10.58 6.23 -3.14
CA THR A 10 -9.44 5.31 -3.16
C THR A 10 -9.81 3.87 -2.81
N ALA A 11 -10.96 3.63 -2.16
CA ALA A 11 -11.43 2.30 -1.74
C ALA A 11 -12.53 1.71 -2.66
N ALA A 12 -12.86 2.40 -3.76
CA ALA A 12 -13.94 2.01 -4.68
C ALA A 12 -13.52 0.85 -5.60
N ALA A 13 -13.17 -0.30 -5.00
CA ALA A 13 -12.65 -1.49 -5.70
C ALA A 13 -13.66 -2.02 -6.72
N PRO A 14 -13.30 -2.13 -8.01
CA PRO A 14 -14.17 -2.77 -9.00
C PRO A 14 -14.56 -4.18 -8.56
N VAL A 15 -15.77 -4.61 -8.91
CA VAL A 15 -16.38 -5.88 -8.48
C VAL A 15 -16.90 -5.87 -7.03
N TYR A 16 -16.42 -4.97 -6.16
CA TYR A 16 -16.88 -4.85 -4.77
C TYR A 16 -17.79 -3.63 -4.54
N PHE A 17 -17.41 -2.47 -5.08
CA PHE A 17 -18.09 -1.20 -4.84
C PHE A 17 -18.41 -0.45 -6.14
N PRO A 18 -19.44 0.43 -6.13
CA PRO A 18 -19.66 1.41 -7.20
C PRO A 18 -18.50 2.41 -7.31
N LEU A 19 -18.33 2.99 -8.49
CA LEU A 19 -17.41 4.11 -8.69
C LEU A 19 -17.81 5.32 -7.83
N ALA A 20 -16.82 5.98 -7.24
CA ALA A 20 -17.06 7.15 -6.41
C ALA A 20 -17.12 8.43 -7.25
N ARG A 21 -18.17 9.25 -7.06
CA ARG A 21 -18.29 10.56 -7.71
C ARG A 21 -18.05 11.68 -6.70
N ASN A 22 -17.23 12.66 -7.09
CA ASN A 22 -17.03 13.89 -6.35
C ASN A 22 -16.89 15.09 -7.31
N ASP A 23 -16.63 16.28 -6.78
CA ASP A 23 -16.51 17.53 -7.54
C ASP A 23 -15.45 17.51 -8.66
N ARG A 24 -14.50 16.57 -8.61
CA ARG A 24 -13.43 16.40 -9.62
C ARG A 24 -13.72 15.34 -10.68
N GLY A 25 -14.79 14.56 -10.53
CA GLY A 25 -15.15 13.51 -11.50
C GLY A 25 -15.56 12.19 -10.86
N VAL A 26 -15.37 11.10 -11.61
CA VAL A 26 -15.70 9.73 -11.22
C VAL A 26 -14.41 8.93 -11.10
N PHE A 27 -14.23 8.27 -9.95
CA PHE A 27 -13.00 7.61 -9.56
C PHE A 27 -13.26 6.13 -9.21
N ALA A 28 -12.28 5.31 -9.51
CA ALA A 28 -12.18 3.92 -9.06
C ALA A 28 -11.04 3.80 -8.05
N ASP A 29 -10.95 2.63 -7.42
CA ASP A 29 -9.89 2.28 -6.46
C ASP A 29 -8.48 2.56 -6.95
N GLY A 30 -7.65 3.07 -6.04
CA GLY A 30 -6.23 3.34 -6.30
C GLY A 30 -5.42 2.08 -6.60
N GLY A 31 -5.84 0.92 -6.10
CA GLY A 31 -5.22 -0.39 -6.32
C GLY A 31 -5.20 -0.84 -7.79
N LEU A 32 -5.99 -0.21 -8.67
CA LEU A 32 -5.86 -0.41 -10.11
C LEU A 32 -4.54 0.15 -10.68
N VAL A 33 -4.04 1.23 -10.10
CA VAL A 33 -2.90 2.00 -10.63
C VAL A 33 -1.69 1.90 -9.71
N GLY A 34 -1.90 1.79 -8.40
CA GLY A 34 -0.84 1.84 -7.40
C GLY A 34 -1.20 1.17 -6.09
N ASN A 35 -1.38 -0.16 -6.11
CA ASN A 35 -1.63 -0.93 -4.90
C ASN A 35 -0.46 -0.87 -3.89
N ALA A 36 0.78 -0.75 -4.38
CA ALA A 36 1.95 -0.44 -3.57
C ALA A 36 2.40 1.01 -3.84
N PRO A 37 1.90 2.00 -3.08
CA PRO A 37 2.09 3.41 -3.40
C PRO A 37 3.51 3.93 -3.14
N GLY A 38 4.42 3.11 -2.60
CA GLY A 38 5.77 3.52 -2.22
C GLY A 38 6.59 4.14 -3.35
N LEU A 39 6.44 3.64 -4.58
CA LEU A 39 7.13 4.20 -5.75
C LEU A 39 6.57 5.57 -6.14
N PHE A 40 5.24 5.77 -6.03
CA PHE A 40 4.62 7.09 -6.23
C PHE A 40 5.09 8.08 -5.18
N GLY A 41 5.18 7.66 -3.92
CA GLY A 41 5.73 8.50 -2.84
C GLY A 41 7.19 8.90 -3.11
N LEU A 42 8.04 7.97 -3.53
CA LEU A 42 9.42 8.26 -3.91
C LEU A 42 9.50 9.25 -5.09
N HIS A 43 8.65 9.06 -6.10
CA HIS A 43 8.56 9.96 -7.25
C HIS A 43 8.13 11.37 -6.83
N GLU A 44 7.11 11.48 -5.98
CA GLU A 44 6.59 12.76 -5.48
C GLU A 44 7.67 13.55 -4.74
N VAL A 45 8.40 12.87 -3.85
CA VAL A 45 9.51 13.50 -3.10
C VAL A 45 10.59 14.03 -4.04
N LYS A 46 11.02 13.22 -5.01
CA LYS A 46 12.11 13.60 -5.93
C LYS A 46 11.71 14.68 -6.94
N THR A 47 10.43 14.73 -7.32
CA THR A 47 9.96 15.58 -8.42
C THR A 47 9.41 16.91 -7.91
N PHE A 48 8.65 16.89 -6.81
CA PHE A 48 7.87 18.04 -6.36
C PHE A 48 8.29 18.58 -5.00
N LEU A 49 8.60 17.72 -4.02
CA LEU A 49 8.87 18.17 -2.65
C LEU A 49 10.31 18.62 -2.42
N ALA A 50 11.28 17.89 -2.97
CA ALA A 50 12.70 18.19 -2.82
C ALA A 50 13.44 18.14 -4.17
N PRO A 51 12.97 18.85 -5.20
CA PRO A 51 13.62 18.84 -6.50
C PRO A 51 15.06 19.36 -6.37
N LYS A 52 16.03 18.61 -6.91
CA LYS A 52 17.47 18.96 -6.94
C LYS A 52 18.17 19.01 -5.58
N GLN A 53 17.54 18.52 -4.52
CA GLN A 53 18.20 18.33 -3.22
C GLN A 53 18.63 16.87 -3.08
N ASP A 54 19.79 16.64 -2.46
CA ASP A 54 20.22 15.29 -2.07
C ASP A 54 19.50 14.88 -0.78
N ALA A 55 18.19 14.74 -0.87
CA ALA A 55 17.33 14.39 0.25
C ALA A 55 17.49 12.90 0.58
N LEU A 56 17.78 12.59 1.84
CA LEU A 56 17.78 11.22 2.33
C LEU A 56 16.34 10.69 2.43
N VAL A 57 15.92 9.92 1.44
CA VAL A 57 14.59 9.31 1.41
C VAL A 57 14.65 7.91 2.00
N ARG A 58 13.85 7.66 3.04
CA ARG A 58 13.58 6.32 3.57
C ARG A 58 12.12 5.96 3.33
N VAL A 59 11.86 4.74 2.86
CA VAL A 59 10.51 4.25 2.56
C VAL A 59 10.22 3.03 3.43
N LEU A 60 9.23 3.18 4.31
CA LEU A 60 8.64 2.08 5.08
C LEU A 60 7.35 1.64 4.38
N ALA A 61 7.35 0.46 3.78
CA ALA A 61 6.16 -0.15 3.20
C ALA A 61 5.49 -1.08 4.22
N ILE A 62 4.17 -0.95 4.38
CA ILE A 62 3.35 -1.83 5.22
C ILE A 62 2.42 -2.60 4.28
N GLY A 63 2.64 -3.90 4.17
CA GLY A 63 1.82 -4.79 3.36
C GLY A 63 0.57 -5.26 4.10
N THR A 64 -0.38 -5.79 3.33
CA THR A 64 -1.68 -6.28 3.83
C THR A 64 -1.79 -7.79 3.74
N MET A 65 -0.67 -8.51 3.75
CA MET A 65 -0.61 -9.97 3.59
C MET A 65 -1.18 -10.47 2.26
N THR A 66 -0.70 -9.95 1.15
CA THR A 66 -1.21 -10.36 -0.15
C THR A 66 -0.93 -11.84 -0.40
N ILE A 67 -2.00 -12.59 -0.68
CA ILE A 67 -1.89 -13.95 -1.16
C ILE A 67 -1.32 -13.86 -2.56
N GLY A 68 -0.05 -14.23 -2.71
CA GLY A 68 0.58 -14.29 -4.02
C GLY A 68 -0.30 -15.08 -4.98
N ALA A 69 -0.82 -14.41 -6.02
CA ALA A 69 -1.71 -15.00 -7.01
C ALA A 69 -0.91 -15.92 -7.93
N THR A 70 -0.39 -17.01 -7.38
CA THR A 70 0.33 -18.02 -8.13
C THR A 70 -0.69 -18.98 -8.73
N VAL A 71 -0.70 -19.04 -10.06
CA VAL A 71 -1.52 -20.01 -10.78
C VAL A 71 -0.95 -21.40 -10.46
N ARG A 72 -1.75 -22.28 -9.87
CA ARG A 72 -1.36 -23.68 -9.60
C ARG A 72 -0.94 -24.33 -10.92
N GLY A 73 0.14 -25.12 -10.92
CA GLY A 73 0.69 -25.73 -12.15
C GLY A 73 -0.27 -26.63 -12.94
N GLY A 74 -1.36 -27.11 -12.32
CA GLY A 74 -2.43 -27.87 -12.99
C GLY A 74 -3.67 -27.05 -13.36
N ALA A 75 -3.65 -25.73 -13.21
CA ALA A 75 -4.79 -24.89 -13.54
C ALA A 75 -4.91 -24.69 -15.06
N SER A 76 -6.14 -24.66 -15.56
CA SER A 76 -6.42 -24.30 -16.96
C SER A 76 -5.79 -22.94 -17.28
N LEU A 77 -4.88 -22.95 -18.25
CA LEU A 77 -4.18 -21.78 -18.78
C LEU A 77 -5.08 -20.96 -19.73
N ASP A 78 -6.11 -21.60 -20.30
CA ASP A 78 -7.15 -20.95 -21.08
C ASP A 78 -8.24 -20.35 -20.18
N ARG A 79 -7.90 -19.16 -19.66
CA ARG A 79 -8.80 -18.31 -18.91
C ARG A 79 -9.30 -17.18 -19.82
N GLY A 80 -10.49 -17.35 -20.39
CA GLY A 80 -11.22 -16.23 -21.00
C GLY A 80 -11.70 -15.22 -19.95
N PHE A 81 -12.19 -14.05 -20.39
CA PHE A 81 -12.64 -12.93 -19.54
C PHE A 81 -13.57 -13.37 -18.39
N GLY A 82 -14.52 -14.28 -18.68
CA GLY A 82 -15.48 -14.79 -17.70
C GLY A 82 -14.90 -15.74 -16.64
N LYS A 83 -13.72 -16.33 -16.87
CA LYS A 83 -12.99 -17.18 -15.91
C LYS A 83 -11.98 -16.39 -15.06
N TRP A 84 -11.56 -15.22 -15.52
CA TRP A 84 -10.64 -14.34 -14.79
C TRP A 84 -11.32 -13.62 -13.62
N ARG A 85 -12.51 -13.03 -13.84
CA ARG A 85 -13.31 -12.29 -12.81
C ARG A 85 -12.41 -11.50 -11.83
N GLY A 86 -12.66 -11.59 -10.52
CA GLY A 86 -11.85 -10.95 -9.48
C GLY A 86 -10.41 -11.47 -9.38
N GLY A 87 -10.13 -12.68 -9.88
CA GLY A 87 -8.78 -13.25 -9.85
C GLY A 87 -7.77 -12.52 -10.75
N LEU A 88 -8.23 -11.75 -11.76
CA LEU A 88 -7.36 -10.85 -12.51
C LEU A 88 -6.98 -9.62 -11.68
N PHE A 89 -7.92 -9.07 -10.92
CA PHE A 89 -7.66 -7.96 -10.02
C PHE A 89 -6.66 -8.36 -8.93
N ASP A 90 -6.87 -9.52 -8.29
CA ASP A 90 -5.95 -10.08 -7.30
C ASP A 90 -4.54 -10.32 -7.88
N LEU A 91 -4.46 -10.79 -9.13
CA LEU A 91 -3.19 -11.00 -9.83
C LEU A 91 -2.47 -9.68 -10.11
N VAL A 92 -3.18 -8.67 -10.59
CA VAL A 92 -2.61 -7.34 -10.87
C VAL A 92 -2.07 -6.72 -9.58
N ILE A 93 -2.87 -6.74 -8.50
CA ILE A 93 -2.46 -6.28 -7.16
C ILE A 93 -1.19 -6.97 -6.71
N SER A 94 -1.14 -8.31 -6.78
CA SER A 94 0.01 -9.10 -6.35
C SER A 94 1.26 -8.84 -7.21
N ALA A 95 1.09 -8.70 -8.53
CA ALA A 95 2.19 -8.40 -9.44
C ALA A 95 2.74 -6.98 -9.21
N GLN A 96 1.87 -6.01 -8.93
CA GLN A 96 2.26 -4.63 -8.61
C GLN A 96 3.08 -4.58 -7.31
N GLU A 97 2.64 -5.24 -6.24
CA GLU A 97 3.39 -5.29 -4.99
C GLU A 97 4.79 -5.88 -5.16
N SER A 98 4.89 -7.02 -5.85
CA SER A 98 6.19 -7.66 -6.09
C SER A 98 7.11 -6.79 -6.95
N SER A 99 6.57 -6.10 -7.95
CA SER A 99 7.35 -5.27 -8.87
C SER A 99 7.82 -3.99 -8.18
N VAL A 100 6.94 -3.32 -7.42
CA VAL A 100 7.28 -2.11 -6.66
C VAL A 100 8.28 -2.43 -5.55
N ASP A 101 8.11 -3.53 -4.82
CA ASP A 101 9.06 -3.99 -3.81
C ASP A 101 10.46 -4.17 -4.41
N TYR A 102 10.55 -4.87 -5.54
CA TYR A 102 11.82 -5.07 -6.24
C TYR A 102 12.46 -3.73 -6.66
N MET A 103 11.70 -2.84 -7.29
CA MET A 103 12.20 -1.53 -7.74
C MET A 103 12.66 -0.66 -6.58
N LEU A 104 11.92 -0.62 -5.47
CA LEU A 104 12.29 0.16 -4.28
C LEU A 104 13.53 -0.41 -3.58
N ARG A 105 13.65 -1.74 -3.46
CA ARG A 105 14.86 -2.38 -2.93
C ARG A 105 16.10 -2.02 -3.75
N GLN A 106 16.00 -2.06 -5.08
CA GLN A 106 17.11 -1.67 -5.97
C GLN A 106 17.42 -0.17 -5.86
N ALA A 107 16.40 0.68 -5.79
CA ALA A 107 16.58 2.14 -5.79
C ALA A 107 17.07 2.72 -4.45
N LEU A 108 16.70 2.11 -3.31
CA LEU A 108 16.93 2.66 -1.97
C LEU A 108 17.84 1.79 -1.09
N GLY A 109 18.06 0.52 -1.43
CA GLY A 109 18.85 -0.40 -0.62
C GLY A 109 18.33 -0.47 0.82
N ASN A 110 19.22 -0.21 1.78
CA ASN A 110 18.89 -0.22 3.22
C ASN A 110 17.95 0.91 3.67
N ASN A 111 17.65 1.89 2.80
CA ASN A 111 16.67 2.93 3.07
C ASN A 111 15.23 2.50 2.69
N TYR A 112 15.04 1.26 2.23
CA TYR A 112 13.72 0.66 2.06
C TYR A 112 13.54 -0.51 3.02
N PHE A 113 12.42 -0.51 3.74
CA PHE A 113 12.04 -1.60 4.62
C PHE A 113 10.57 -1.94 4.42
N GLN A 114 10.26 -3.23 4.34
CA GLN A 114 8.89 -3.72 4.17
C GLN A 114 8.49 -4.55 5.37
N ILE A 115 7.39 -4.16 6.01
CA ILE A 115 6.69 -4.98 7.00
C ILE A 115 5.54 -5.65 6.29
N ASP A 116 5.70 -6.93 6.00
CA ASP A 116 4.63 -7.75 5.45
C ASP A 116 4.78 -9.21 5.94
N ASP A 117 3.70 -9.99 5.83
CA ASP A 117 3.73 -11.41 6.14
C ASP A 117 3.02 -12.23 5.06
N LYS A 118 3.59 -13.38 4.73
CA LYS A 118 2.95 -14.30 3.78
C LYS A 118 2.02 -15.24 4.53
N ALA A 119 0.74 -15.25 4.17
CA ALA A 119 -0.21 -16.22 4.72
C ALA A 119 0.24 -17.66 4.41
N THR A 120 0.13 -18.57 5.39
CA THR A 120 0.34 -20.00 5.15
C THR A 120 -0.85 -20.59 4.39
N PRO A 121 -0.69 -21.73 3.69
CA PRO A 121 -1.74 -22.29 2.83
C PRO A 121 -3.10 -22.50 3.51
N ASP A 122 -3.14 -22.84 4.80
CA ASP A 122 -4.40 -22.98 5.54
C ASP A 122 -5.01 -21.64 5.93
N GLN A 123 -4.21 -20.66 6.31
CA GLN A 123 -4.68 -19.32 6.63
C GLN A 123 -5.10 -18.53 5.39
N SER A 124 -4.49 -18.81 4.23
CA SER A 124 -4.94 -18.30 2.93
C SER A 124 -6.40 -18.68 2.64
N LYS A 125 -6.96 -19.70 3.30
CA LYS A 125 -8.39 -20.03 3.19
C LYS A 125 -9.24 -19.04 3.96
N ASP A 126 -8.78 -18.55 5.11
CA ASP A 126 -9.48 -17.59 5.96
C ASP A 126 -9.39 -16.16 5.43
N VAL A 127 -8.28 -15.79 4.77
CA VAL A 127 -8.07 -14.44 4.17
C VAL A 127 -8.14 -14.44 2.65
N LYS A 128 -8.79 -15.44 2.05
CA LYS A 128 -8.85 -15.64 0.58
C LYS A 128 -9.51 -14.50 -0.19
N ALA A 129 -10.41 -13.75 0.46
CA ALA A 129 -11.25 -12.76 -0.18
C ALA A 129 -11.17 -11.45 0.60
N LEU A 130 -11.08 -10.33 -0.14
CA LEU A 130 -10.97 -8.99 0.41
C LEU A 130 -12.19 -8.56 1.23
N ASP A 131 -13.36 -9.13 0.95
CA ASP A 131 -14.66 -8.81 1.57
C ASP A 131 -15.04 -9.74 2.73
N ARG A 132 -14.13 -10.61 3.19
CA ARG A 132 -14.45 -11.56 4.26
C ARG A 132 -14.18 -10.97 5.65
N VAL A 133 -15.26 -10.73 6.39
CA VAL A 133 -15.24 -10.14 7.74
C VAL A 133 -15.57 -11.15 8.87
N SER A 134 -15.19 -12.42 8.71
CA SER A 134 -15.43 -13.42 9.75
C SER A 134 -14.52 -13.23 10.97
N ILE A 135 -14.91 -13.78 12.11
CA ILE A 135 -14.08 -13.78 13.34
C ILE A 135 -12.74 -14.48 13.06
N GLY A 136 -12.75 -15.62 12.35
CA GLY A 136 -11.54 -16.34 11.97
C GLY A 136 -10.60 -15.53 11.07
N ALA A 137 -11.13 -14.85 10.06
CA ALA A 137 -10.36 -13.96 9.19
C ALA A 137 -9.75 -12.79 9.98
N THR A 138 -10.55 -12.15 10.83
CA THR A 138 -10.11 -10.99 11.64
C THR A 138 -9.04 -11.37 12.66
N ASN A 139 -9.20 -12.51 13.35
CA ASN A 139 -8.21 -13.00 14.30
C ASN A 139 -6.90 -13.35 13.58
N THR A 140 -6.99 -14.04 12.44
CA THR A 140 -5.82 -14.38 11.61
C THR A 140 -5.05 -13.12 11.22
N LEU A 141 -5.72 -12.06 10.75
CA LEU A 141 -5.08 -10.79 10.38
C LEU A 141 -4.43 -10.10 11.58
N LYS A 142 -5.07 -10.09 12.75
CA LYS A 142 -4.50 -9.51 13.98
C LYS A 142 -3.26 -10.25 14.44
N ASP A 143 -3.33 -11.57 14.52
CA ASP A 143 -2.21 -12.41 14.96
C ASP A 143 -1.02 -12.24 14.02
N ARG A 144 -1.28 -12.17 12.72
CA ARG A 144 -0.25 -11.96 11.71
C ARG A 144 0.35 -10.57 11.72
N GLY A 145 -0.47 -9.54 11.92
CA GLY A 145 0.04 -8.19 12.16
C GLY A 145 0.96 -8.14 13.38
N ASN A 146 0.59 -8.80 14.48
CA ASN A 146 1.43 -8.90 15.67
C ASN A 146 2.75 -9.63 15.39
N HIS A 147 2.70 -10.76 14.66
CA HIS A 147 3.91 -11.50 14.28
C HIS A 147 4.83 -10.70 13.35
N ALA A 148 4.27 -10.01 12.35
CA ALA A 148 5.03 -9.15 11.44
C ALA A 148 5.73 -8.02 12.20
N ALA A 149 5.01 -7.38 13.14
CA ALA A 149 5.56 -6.33 13.99
C ALA A 149 6.68 -6.86 14.90
N GLN A 150 6.47 -8.01 15.57
CA GLN A 150 7.50 -8.62 16.41
C GLN A 150 8.79 -8.94 15.62
N ARG A 151 8.63 -9.48 14.41
CA ARG A 151 9.77 -9.78 13.52
C ARG A 151 10.50 -8.50 13.11
N ALA A 152 9.77 -7.47 12.70
CA ALA A 152 10.34 -6.18 12.32
C ALA A 152 11.07 -5.51 13.48
N LEU A 153 10.54 -5.60 14.71
CA LEU A 153 11.18 -5.04 15.91
C LEU A 153 12.54 -5.69 16.22
N GLY A 154 12.73 -6.96 15.85
CA GLY A 154 14.00 -7.66 15.99
C GLY A 154 14.99 -7.42 14.84
N ASP A 155 14.58 -6.78 13.76
CA ASP A 155 15.42 -6.56 12.57
C ASP A 155 16.25 -5.27 12.72
N PRO A 156 17.60 -5.35 12.65
CA PRO A 156 18.46 -4.17 12.70
C PRO A 156 18.17 -3.13 11.61
N LEU A 157 17.70 -3.55 10.43
CA LEU A 157 17.36 -2.65 9.32
C LEU A 157 16.11 -1.81 9.61
N PHE A 158 15.27 -2.22 10.56
CA PHE A 158 14.11 -1.44 10.98
C PHE A 158 14.48 -0.34 11.99
N HIS A 159 15.63 -0.45 12.66
CA HIS A 159 16.05 0.51 13.69
C HIS A 159 16.06 1.97 13.21
N PRO A 160 16.61 2.32 12.03
CA PRO A 160 16.60 3.70 11.53
C PRO A 160 15.20 4.28 11.32
N PHE A 161 14.20 3.45 11.02
CA PHE A 161 12.82 3.88 10.84
C PHE A 161 12.15 4.17 12.19
N ARG A 162 12.38 3.31 13.18
CA ARG A 162 11.80 3.46 14.52
C ARG A 162 12.46 4.56 15.35
N ALA A 163 13.76 4.74 15.20
CA ALA A 163 14.52 5.74 15.95
C ALA A 163 14.43 7.15 15.34
N HIS A 164 13.82 7.30 14.16
CA HIS A 164 13.68 8.59 13.52
C HIS A 164 12.75 9.51 14.33
N GLN A 165 13.22 10.72 14.62
CA GLN A 165 12.40 11.80 15.13
C GLN A 165 12.23 12.83 14.01
N ALA A 166 10.98 13.04 13.62
CA ALA A 166 10.65 14.07 12.64
C ALA A 166 10.84 15.46 13.27
N GLY A 167 11.29 16.43 12.46
CA GLY A 167 11.28 17.83 12.86
C GLY A 167 9.85 18.35 13.08
N ALA A 168 9.73 19.55 13.65
CA ALA A 168 8.44 20.19 13.81
C ALA A 168 7.76 20.33 12.43
N PRO A 169 6.49 19.89 12.29
CA PRO A 169 5.80 19.95 11.01
C PRO A 169 5.54 21.39 10.60
N ILE A 170 5.57 21.64 9.30
CA ILE A 170 5.23 22.94 8.73
C ILE A 170 3.88 22.83 8.02
N PHE A 171 2.89 23.56 8.52
CA PHE A 171 1.55 23.63 7.96
C PHE A 171 1.36 24.95 7.20
N TYR A 172 1.08 24.85 5.91
CA TYR A 172 0.84 26.01 5.04
C TYR A 172 -0.61 26.51 5.08
N HIS A 173 -1.55 25.66 5.51
CA HIS A 173 -2.99 25.92 5.49
C HIS A 173 -3.70 25.37 6.74
N GLY A 174 -4.90 25.87 7.02
CA GLY A 174 -5.78 25.38 8.09
C GLY A 174 -5.51 26.00 9.46
N PRO A 175 -6.25 25.53 10.50
CA PRO A 175 -6.19 26.12 11.85
C PRO A 175 -4.84 25.93 12.55
N ASN A 176 -3.99 25.02 12.06
CA ASN A 176 -2.66 24.74 12.58
C ASN A 176 -1.53 25.39 11.75
N LYS A 177 -1.85 26.30 10.82
CA LYS A 177 -0.87 26.99 9.96
C LYS A 177 0.20 27.67 10.83
N ASN A 178 1.47 27.39 10.54
CA ASN A 178 2.62 27.92 11.29
C ASN A 178 3.68 28.56 10.38
N VAL A 179 3.36 28.79 9.11
CA VAL A 179 4.17 29.55 8.16
C VAL A 179 3.66 30.99 8.11
N PRO A 180 4.51 32.01 8.34
CA PRO A 180 4.16 33.39 8.07
C PRO A 180 3.74 33.55 6.61
N GLU A 181 2.73 34.36 6.31
CA GLU A 181 2.48 34.75 4.93
C GLU A 181 3.75 35.39 4.35
N ALA A 182 4.24 34.83 3.25
CA ALA A 182 5.34 35.43 2.54
C ALA A 182 4.88 36.81 2.07
N THR A 183 5.40 37.88 2.68
CA THR A 183 5.32 39.23 2.12
C THR A 183 6.11 39.22 0.81
N CYS A 184 5.39 39.17 -0.31
CA CYS A 184 5.94 39.51 -1.61
C CYS A 184 6.29 40.99 -1.69
#